data_AF-A0A9P3GSR8-F1
#
_entry.id   AF-A0A9P3GSR8-F1
#
_cell.length_a   1.000
_cell.length_b   1.000
_cell.length_c   1.000
_cell.angle_alpha   90.00
_cell.angle_beta   90.00
_cell.angle_gamma   90.00
#
_symmetry.space_group_name_H-M   'P 1'
#
loop_
_entity.id
_entity.type
_entity.pdbx_description
1 polymer ?
#
loop_
_entity_poly.entity_id
_entity_poly.type
_entity_poly.pdbx_seq_one_letter_code
_entity_poly.pdbx_strand_id
1 'polypeptide(L)'
;MQWIHVGPGAITDDLADIPCSDMQAIDLLDQLNSVHDTGYSLDVPGLQKCLEYTLRQSRDFGVAYGTLRPWWSSDFTEVVDHLEQQRIRLEYTRSNAIRGQCIIDSDIPARRIWDLYSNRVLPFHVLPRVPDSWAEAMPPIIWCVSHSWVDERDRHDVWTRINSEEWPVPLPRTTSLSHIRVELLNMGAQYVWLDVLCLRQRGGRLAEADAERAAEWRLDVPTIGKIYQRWQATCIIYFNGLGLPLDTTPAVLSSPQHWCNRAWTLQEGCRGWLPAGIDPSRPIGHDFFRGLDERRGQLTGFLCNLESAVFMRDRFCSTELDKIAGLAYIFQTRTLPVYSERTPVEHAWLLLLKNLQEDLRTQIFFQYAPATPFEIWVPWERFIEGRPELPFWDSIWILDDRPKDDREPLQLLNTDDLYTNNPQPRYCHEGWAIGHCRVATTIRQTTGDAKKNIRLNVRRRSESSSLVFAGMTGLLLPEVEYFLIAFELGHRKGYPPWLIAIEVVAEEEASTSEAGTQGLKTVEGVRWAVLYMDKDQKVALDSGSPDTRVVYLPGEEALARTQYRKQYLSALAETSLIR
;
A
#
# COMPACT_ATOMS: atom_id res chain seq x y z
N MET A 1 -17.86 -8.14 27.72
CA MET A 1 -16.59 -7.47 28.11
C MET A 1 -16.64 -5.94 27.99
N GLN A 2 -17.77 -5.32 27.63
CA GLN A 2 -17.86 -3.87 27.31
C GLN A 2 -18.38 -2.97 28.46
N TRP A 3 -18.77 -3.54 29.60
CA TRP A 3 -19.58 -2.81 30.59
C TRP A 3 -18.80 -2.26 31.78
N ILE A 4 -17.80 -3.00 32.27
CA ILE A 4 -16.99 -2.61 33.42
C ILE A 4 -15.55 -3.05 33.19
N HIS A 5 -14.60 -2.18 33.48
CA HIS A 5 -13.18 -2.51 33.63
C HIS A 5 -12.75 -2.16 35.05
N VAL A 6 -12.03 -3.08 35.69
CA VAL A 6 -11.40 -2.85 37.01
C VAL A 6 -9.93 -3.22 36.86
N GLY A 7 -9.08 -2.22 36.66
CA GLY A 7 -7.64 -2.40 36.48
C GLY A 7 -6.88 -1.17 36.97
N PRO A 8 -5.65 -1.34 37.49
CA PRO A 8 -4.85 -0.22 37.97
C PRO A 8 -4.40 0.68 36.81
N GLY A 9 -4.37 1.99 37.05
CA GLY A 9 -3.85 3.01 36.13
C GLY A 9 -4.82 3.51 35.05
N ALA A 10 -5.91 2.80 34.74
CA ALA A 10 -6.93 3.35 33.85
C ALA A 10 -7.79 4.39 34.60
N ILE A 11 -7.64 5.67 34.27
CA ILE A 11 -8.34 6.76 34.95
C ILE A 11 -9.77 6.93 34.45
N THR A 12 -10.66 7.46 35.30
CA THR A 12 -12.03 7.78 34.91
C THR A 12 -12.08 8.98 33.97
N ASP A 13 -13.17 9.12 33.22
CA ASP A 13 -13.37 10.26 32.32
C ASP A 13 -13.43 11.58 33.12
N ASP A 14 -14.07 11.58 34.29
CA ASP A 14 -14.12 12.75 35.19
C ASP A 14 -12.73 13.21 35.63
N LEU A 15 -11.83 12.27 35.94
CA LEU A 15 -10.45 12.59 36.31
C LEU A 15 -9.66 13.07 35.10
N ALA A 16 -9.80 12.41 33.95
CA ALA A 16 -9.13 12.83 32.72
C ALA A 16 -9.54 14.23 32.26
N ASP A 17 -10.80 14.61 32.50
CA ASP A 17 -11.40 15.87 32.05
C ASP A 17 -11.06 17.08 32.95
N ILE A 18 -10.34 16.90 34.06
CA ILE A 18 -9.93 18.00 34.93
C ILE A 18 -9.04 18.98 34.13
N PRO A 19 -9.38 20.28 34.04
CA PRO A 19 -8.57 21.25 33.32
C PRO A 19 -7.20 21.47 33.97
N CYS A 20 -6.16 21.62 33.15
CA CYS A 20 -4.82 21.95 33.64
C CYS A 20 -4.58 23.46 33.81
N SER A 21 -5.52 24.33 33.38
CA SER A 21 -5.36 25.79 33.37
C SER A 21 -4.94 26.38 34.71
N ASP A 22 -5.44 25.81 35.80
CA ASP A 22 -5.25 26.30 37.16
C ASP A 22 -4.38 25.35 38.01
N MET A 23 -3.83 24.30 37.39
CA MET A 23 -3.04 23.27 38.06
C MET A 23 -1.57 23.70 38.17
N GLN A 24 -1.02 23.67 39.39
CA GLN A 24 0.42 23.83 39.61
C GLN A 24 1.14 22.49 39.50
N ALA A 25 2.47 22.52 39.39
CA ALA A 25 3.27 21.29 39.31
C ALA A 25 3.05 20.36 40.51
N ILE A 26 2.84 20.92 41.71
CA ILE A 26 2.55 20.12 42.92
C ILE A 26 1.17 19.44 42.83
N ASP A 27 0.15 20.12 42.32
CA ASP A 27 -1.19 19.54 42.15
C ASP A 27 -1.18 18.39 41.14
N LEU A 28 -0.42 18.56 40.05
CA LEU A 28 -0.22 17.49 39.06
C LEU A 28 0.53 16.30 39.67
N LEU A 29 1.59 16.56 40.44
CA LEU A 29 2.36 15.52 41.11
C LEU A 29 1.49 14.72 42.09
N ASP A 30 0.66 15.38 42.90
CA ASP A 30 -0.21 14.72 43.86
C ASP A 30 -1.22 13.79 43.16
N GLN A 31 -1.80 14.23 42.06
CA GLN A 31 -2.69 13.39 41.26
C GLN A 31 -1.96 12.20 40.61
N LEU A 32 -0.77 12.43 40.04
CA LEU A 32 0.04 11.36 39.44
C LEU A 32 0.46 10.33 40.48
N ASN A 33 0.93 10.77 41.65
CA ASN A 33 1.26 9.91 42.79
C ASN A 33 0.04 9.09 43.24
N SER A 34 -1.14 9.71 43.32
CA SER A 34 -2.37 9.01 43.68
C SER A 34 -2.77 7.95 42.65
N VAL A 35 -2.60 8.22 41.35
CA VAL A 35 -2.97 7.26 40.27
C VAL A 35 -1.97 6.12 40.19
N HIS A 36 -0.69 6.40 40.37
CA HIS A 36 0.40 5.43 40.25
C HIS A 36 0.75 4.70 41.57
N ASP A 37 0.14 5.12 42.69
CA ASP A 37 0.48 4.65 44.04
C ASP A 37 1.98 4.86 44.35
N THR A 38 2.47 6.08 44.07
CA THR A 38 3.87 6.50 44.31
C THR A 38 3.95 7.64 45.33
N GLY A 39 5.16 7.88 45.85
CA GLY A 39 5.44 8.94 46.82
C GLY A 39 6.55 9.89 46.38
N TYR A 40 6.62 10.23 45.08
CA TYR A 40 7.63 11.15 44.58
C TYR A 40 7.42 12.56 45.14
N SER A 41 8.51 13.27 45.45
CA SER A 41 8.51 14.70 45.78
C SER A 41 9.13 15.51 44.64
N LEU A 42 8.92 16.83 44.64
CA LEU A 42 9.55 17.73 43.66
C LEU A 42 11.10 17.75 43.76
N ASP A 43 11.68 17.20 44.83
CA ASP A 43 13.14 17.06 44.99
C ASP A 43 13.73 15.96 44.10
N VAL A 44 12.89 15.11 43.50
CA VAL A 44 13.34 14.10 42.55
C VAL A 44 13.96 14.81 41.33
N PRO A 45 15.24 14.53 41.00
CA PRO A 45 15.93 15.21 39.91
C PRO A 45 15.15 15.16 38.59
N GLY A 46 14.94 16.32 37.96
CA GLY A 46 14.25 16.43 36.67
C GLY A 46 12.72 16.37 36.72
N LEU A 47 12.11 15.91 37.82
CA LEU A 47 10.65 15.73 37.90
C LEU A 47 9.89 17.06 37.78
N GLN A 48 10.33 18.11 38.49
CA GLN A 48 9.70 19.43 38.36
C GLN A 48 9.73 19.95 36.92
N LYS A 49 10.88 19.80 36.21
CA LYS A 49 11.02 20.19 34.80
C LYS A 49 10.02 19.41 33.92
N CYS A 50 9.82 18.11 34.17
CA CYS A 50 8.84 17.29 33.46
C CYS A 50 7.41 17.76 33.68
N LEU A 51 7.01 17.99 34.94
CA LEU A 51 5.67 18.44 35.29
C LEU A 51 5.34 19.78 34.65
N GLU A 52 6.26 20.76 34.75
CA GLU A 52 6.09 22.07 34.12
C GLU A 52 6.04 22.00 32.60
N TYR A 53 6.89 21.18 31.98
CA TYR A 53 6.86 20.95 30.53
C TYR A 53 5.52 20.39 30.09
N THR A 54 5.04 19.35 30.77
CA THR A 54 3.77 18.69 30.45
C THR A 54 2.58 19.60 30.65
N LEU A 55 2.52 20.39 31.74
CA LEU A 55 1.44 21.35 31.98
C LEU A 55 1.33 22.40 30.86
N ARG A 56 2.45 22.87 30.30
CA ARG A 56 2.43 23.84 29.18
C ARG A 56 1.81 23.27 27.91
N GLN A 57 1.85 21.95 27.73
CA GLN A 57 1.35 21.28 26.52
C GLN A 57 -0.01 20.61 26.73
N SER A 58 -0.44 20.43 27.98
CA SER A 58 -1.62 19.67 28.34
C SER A 58 -2.75 20.61 28.73
N ARG A 59 -3.90 20.45 28.06
CA ARG A 59 -5.12 21.21 28.38
C ARG A 59 -5.92 20.60 29.54
N ASP A 60 -5.80 19.29 29.73
CA ASP A 60 -6.53 18.50 30.72
C ASP A 60 -5.62 17.42 31.33
N PHE A 61 -6.01 16.92 32.50
CA PHE A 61 -5.22 15.96 33.26
C PHE A 61 -5.02 14.66 32.49
N GLY A 62 -5.99 14.24 31.67
CA GLY A 62 -5.85 13.07 30.80
C GLY A 62 -4.64 13.18 29.86
N VAL A 63 -4.46 14.33 29.21
CA VAL A 63 -3.30 14.56 28.33
C VAL A 63 -2.00 14.57 29.16
N ALA A 64 -2.01 15.20 30.33
CA ALA A 64 -0.84 15.26 31.20
C ALA A 64 -0.42 13.87 31.70
N TYR A 65 -1.39 13.12 32.22
CA TYR A 65 -1.26 11.73 32.66
C TYR A 65 -0.74 10.85 31.54
N GLY A 66 -1.41 10.84 30.38
CA GLY A 66 -1.03 10.01 29.24
C GLY A 66 0.36 10.33 28.69
N THR A 67 0.80 11.59 28.78
CA THR A 67 2.15 12.01 28.34
C THR A 67 3.24 11.49 29.28
N LEU A 68 3.00 11.51 30.60
CA LEU A 68 4.02 11.14 31.60
C LEU A 68 3.97 9.67 32.03
N ARG A 69 2.81 9.01 31.90
CA ARG A 69 2.60 7.60 32.28
C ARG A 69 3.66 6.64 31.72
N PRO A 70 4.08 6.72 30.43
CA PRO A 70 5.12 5.83 29.92
C PRO A 70 6.51 6.02 30.56
N TRP A 71 6.72 7.17 31.22
CA TRP A 71 8.01 7.62 31.75
C TRP A 71 8.04 7.65 33.28
N TRP A 72 6.95 7.27 33.94
CA TRP A 72 6.78 7.47 35.38
C TRP A 72 7.78 6.69 36.24
N SER A 73 8.38 5.62 35.69
CA SER A 73 9.44 4.83 36.33
C SER A 73 10.84 5.09 35.76
N SER A 74 11.00 6.11 34.92
CA SER A 74 12.26 6.43 34.22
C SER A 74 13.08 7.49 34.96
N ASP A 75 14.30 7.75 34.47
CA ASP A 75 15.07 8.91 34.92
C ASP A 75 14.45 10.20 34.35
N PHE A 76 13.79 10.98 35.22
CA PHE A 76 13.13 12.22 34.84
C PHE A 76 14.08 13.30 34.31
N THR A 77 15.39 13.20 34.55
CA THR A 77 16.36 14.20 34.05
C THR A 77 16.44 14.23 32.52
N GLU A 78 16.14 13.11 31.86
CA GLU A 78 16.25 12.96 30.39
C GLU A 78 14.91 13.00 29.66
N VAL A 79 13.77 12.91 30.37
CA VAL A 79 12.44 12.72 29.76
C VAL A 79 12.05 13.89 28.84
N VAL A 80 12.21 15.13 29.29
CA VAL A 80 11.85 16.31 28.48
C VAL A 80 12.67 16.36 27.20
N ASP A 81 13.98 16.12 27.30
CA ASP A 81 14.88 16.17 26.16
C ASP A 81 14.54 15.05 25.16
N HIS A 82 14.18 13.86 25.64
CA HIS A 82 13.67 12.76 24.80
C HIS A 82 12.38 13.14 24.07
N LEU A 83 11.38 13.68 24.79
CA LEU A 83 10.10 14.08 24.19
C LEU A 83 10.32 15.13 23.09
N GLU A 84 11.14 16.16 23.35
CA GLU A 84 11.45 17.20 22.36
C GLU A 84 12.20 16.65 21.15
N GLN A 85 13.21 15.81 21.35
CA GLN A 85 13.96 15.19 20.25
C GLN A 85 13.06 14.30 19.38
N GLN A 86 12.20 13.48 19.98
CA GLN A 86 11.26 12.64 19.22
C GLN A 86 10.24 13.50 18.45
N ARG A 87 9.71 14.56 19.06
CA ARG A 87 8.80 15.50 18.40
C ARG A 87 9.46 16.13 17.16
N ILE A 88 10.64 16.73 17.32
CA ILE A 88 11.38 17.37 16.23
C ILE A 88 11.70 16.38 15.12
N ARG A 89 12.16 15.17 15.47
CA ARG A 89 12.47 14.13 14.49
C ARG A 89 11.24 13.74 13.67
N LEU A 90 10.11 13.47 14.32
CA LEU A 90 8.88 13.06 13.64
C LEU A 90 8.28 14.19 12.78
N GLU A 91 8.37 15.43 13.25
CA GLU A 91 7.98 16.61 12.46
C GLU A 91 8.87 16.76 11.22
N TYR A 92 10.18 16.59 11.37
CA TYR A 92 11.12 16.61 10.25
C TYR A 92 10.83 15.49 9.24
N THR A 93 10.64 14.25 9.71
CA THR A 93 10.29 13.10 8.85
C THR A 93 9.04 13.41 8.04
N ARG A 94 7.95 13.88 8.67
CA ARG A 94 6.70 14.18 7.96
C ARG A 94 6.79 15.37 7.01
N SER A 95 7.53 16.41 7.40
CA SER A 95 7.72 17.60 6.55
C SER A 95 8.51 17.29 5.28
N ASN A 96 9.38 16.27 5.32
CA ASN A 96 10.19 15.83 4.19
C ASN A 96 9.69 14.54 3.54
N ALA A 97 8.56 13.97 4.01
CA ALA A 97 8.07 12.68 3.54
C ALA A 97 7.54 12.72 2.09
N ILE A 98 7.19 13.89 1.56
CA ILE A 98 6.57 14.02 0.24
C ILE A 98 7.47 14.82 -0.70
N ARG A 99 7.77 14.24 -1.87
CA ARG A 99 8.38 14.91 -3.02
C ARG A 99 7.42 14.80 -4.21
N GLY A 100 6.81 15.93 -4.59
CA GLY A 100 5.78 15.97 -5.65
C GLY A 100 4.51 15.21 -5.27
N GLN A 101 4.15 14.17 -6.03
CA GLN A 101 3.00 13.28 -5.76
C GLN A 101 3.41 11.95 -5.13
N CYS A 102 4.64 11.86 -4.63
CA CYS A 102 5.22 10.64 -4.10
C CYS A 102 5.63 10.84 -2.64
N ILE A 103 5.23 9.89 -1.81
CA ILE A 103 5.74 9.68 -0.46
C ILE A 103 7.04 8.87 -0.62
N ILE A 104 8.16 9.47 -0.23
CA ILE A 104 9.51 8.94 -0.49
C ILE A 104 9.85 7.70 0.33
N ASP A 105 9.17 7.54 1.46
CA ASP A 105 9.31 6.41 2.35
C ASP A 105 7.95 6.07 2.95
N SER A 106 7.50 4.84 2.73
CA SER A 106 6.25 4.32 3.29
C SER A 106 6.35 4.02 4.78
N ASP A 107 7.55 4.01 5.38
CA ASP A 107 7.76 3.76 6.80
C ASP A 107 7.51 5.00 7.68
N ILE A 108 6.32 5.58 7.53
CA ILE A 108 5.90 6.73 8.34
C ILE A 108 5.08 6.21 9.53
N PRO A 109 5.51 6.49 10.78
CA PRO A 109 4.74 6.08 11.94
C PRO A 109 3.42 6.86 12.03
N ALA A 110 2.44 6.26 12.72
CA ALA A 110 1.16 6.93 12.98
C ALA A 110 1.36 8.30 13.64
N ARG A 111 0.49 9.27 13.31
CA ARG A 111 0.55 10.61 13.89
C ARG A 111 0.15 10.63 15.36
N ARG A 112 -0.86 9.83 15.69
CA ARG A 112 -1.50 9.79 16.99
C ARG A 112 -1.81 8.36 17.38
N ILE A 113 -2.03 8.16 18.67
CA ILE A 113 -2.49 6.92 19.29
C ILE A 113 -3.56 7.26 20.31
N TRP A 114 -4.49 6.36 20.56
CA TRP A 114 -5.40 6.46 21.70
C TRP A 114 -4.80 5.71 22.88
N ASP A 115 -4.43 6.44 23.93
CA ASP A 115 -4.09 5.85 25.23
C ASP A 115 -5.38 5.56 25.99
N LEU A 116 -5.70 4.28 26.15
CA LEU A 116 -6.91 3.83 26.81
C LEU A 116 -6.88 4.12 28.31
N TYR A 117 -5.70 4.29 28.90
CA TYR A 117 -5.56 4.56 30.33
C TYR A 117 -5.96 6.00 30.63
N SER A 118 -5.42 6.97 29.88
CA SER A 118 -5.83 8.39 29.99
C SER A 118 -7.15 8.74 29.30
N ASN A 119 -7.64 7.87 28.42
CA ASN A 119 -8.75 8.17 27.50
C ASN A 119 -8.49 9.42 26.63
N ARG A 120 -7.27 9.53 26.11
CA ARG A 120 -6.87 10.62 25.21
C ARG A 120 -6.15 10.13 23.98
N VAL A 121 -6.40 10.80 22.87
CA VAL A 121 -5.60 10.70 21.67
C VAL A 121 -4.36 11.57 21.86
N LEU A 122 -3.20 10.94 21.88
CA LEU A 122 -1.91 11.57 22.14
C LEU A 122 -1.06 11.57 20.87
N PRO A 123 -0.19 12.58 20.68
CA PRO A 123 0.77 12.56 19.59
C PRO A 123 1.77 11.42 19.81
N PHE A 124 2.20 10.79 18.71
CA PHE A 124 3.02 9.58 18.79
C PHE A 124 4.33 9.71 19.56
N HIS A 125 4.92 10.91 19.59
CA HIS A 125 6.22 11.18 20.23
C HIS A 125 6.20 11.00 21.76
N VAL A 126 5.03 10.87 22.40
CA VAL A 126 4.96 10.63 23.85
C VAL A 126 5.39 9.23 24.25
N LEU A 127 5.39 8.28 23.32
CA LEU A 127 5.79 6.91 23.62
C LEU A 127 7.31 6.76 23.67
N PRO A 128 7.84 6.01 24.65
CA PRO A 128 9.24 5.71 24.74
C PRO A 128 9.62 4.81 23.57
N ARG A 129 10.83 5.06 23.06
CA ARG A 129 11.41 4.22 22.03
C ARG A 129 12.10 3.03 22.67
N VAL A 130 12.02 1.88 22.02
CA VAL A 130 12.74 0.68 22.47
C VAL A 130 14.23 0.85 22.08
N PRO A 131 15.18 0.83 23.05
CA PRO A 131 16.61 0.80 22.76
C PRO A 131 16.94 -0.40 21.86
N ASP A 132 17.92 -0.25 20.95
CA ASP A 132 18.38 -1.30 20.01
C ASP A 132 17.35 -1.79 18.97
N SER A 133 16.19 -1.13 18.87
CA SER A 133 15.27 -1.32 17.75
C SER A 133 15.72 -0.53 16.52
N TRP A 134 15.53 -1.09 15.32
CA TRP A 134 15.65 -0.37 14.05
C TRP A 134 14.96 0.99 14.18
N ALA A 135 15.55 2.04 13.62
CA ALA A 135 15.34 3.39 14.12
C ALA A 135 13.92 3.98 14.01
N GLU A 136 12.99 3.21 13.48
CA GLU A 136 11.58 3.50 13.21
C GLU A 136 10.62 2.42 13.75
N ALA A 137 11.09 1.44 14.54
CA ALA A 137 10.23 0.36 15.02
C ALA A 137 9.20 0.88 16.05
N MET A 138 7.94 0.92 15.62
CA MET A 138 6.79 1.18 16.48
C MET A 138 6.82 0.26 17.73
N PRO A 139 6.56 0.77 18.95
CA PRO A 139 6.56 -0.03 20.17
C PRO A 139 5.58 -1.22 20.10
N PRO A 140 5.97 -2.45 20.50
CA PRO A 140 5.12 -3.66 20.42
C PRO A 140 3.85 -3.56 21.27
N ILE A 141 3.84 -2.65 22.26
CA ILE A 141 2.70 -2.39 23.14
C ILE A 141 1.50 -1.76 22.42
N ILE A 142 1.67 -1.22 21.21
CA ILE A 142 0.59 -0.60 20.45
C ILE A 142 -0.19 -1.66 19.71
N TRP A 143 -1.47 -1.76 20.03
CA TRP A 143 -2.44 -2.59 19.33
C TRP A 143 -3.11 -1.77 18.23
N CYS A 144 -3.72 -2.42 17.25
CA CYS A 144 -4.56 -1.77 16.26
C CYS A 144 -5.99 -2.25 16.38
N VAL A 145 -6.94 -1.41 16.00
CA VAL A 145 -8.34 -1.77 15.85
C VAL A 145 -8.66 -1.71 14.37
N SER A 146 -9.19 -2.80 13.84
CA SER A 146 -9.74 -2.87 12.50
C SER A 146 -11.24 -3.07 12.62
N HIS A 147 -12.02 -2.38 11.80
CA HIS A 147 -13.46 -2.50 11.86
C HIS A 147 -14.09 -2.28 10.48
N SER A 148 -15.29 -2.81 10.31
CA SER A 148 -16.11 -2.44 9.19
C SER A 148 -16.96 -1.20 9.49
N TRP A 149 -17.53 -0.63 8.44
CA TRP A 149 -18.47 0.49 8.56
C TRP A 149 -19.89 -0.03 8.50
N VAL A 150 -20.77 0.50 9.35
CA VAL A 150 -22.21 0.34 9.21
C VAL A 150 -22.78 1.39 8.25
N ASP A 151 -24.05 1.26 7.88
CA ASP A 151 -24.74 2.20 7.00
C ASP A 151 -24.65 3.64 7.54
N GLU A 152 -24.60 4.65 6.67
CA GLU A 152 -24.60 6.06 7.08
C GLU A 152 -25.78 6.41 7.98
N ARG A 153 -26.95 5.80 7.75
CA ARG A 153 -28.17 6.05 8.55
C ARG A 153 -28.03 5.51 9.98
N ASP A 154 -27.27 4.45 10.15
CA ASP A 154 -27.01 3.79 11.44
C ASP A 154 -25.79 4.38 12.16
N ARG A 155 -25.18 5.42 11.59
CA ARG A 155 -24.08 6.18 12.18
C ARG A 155 -24.52 7.54 12.70
N HIS A 156 -23.75 8.06 13.64
CA HIS A 156 -23.81 9.42 14.12
C HIS A 156 -22.41 9.93 14.45
N ASP A 157 -22.25 11.25 14.40
CA ASP A 157 -20.99 11.94 14.63
C ASP A 157 -20.93 12.44 16.08
N VAL A 158 -19.90 12.03 16.82
CA VAL A 158 -19.72 12.34 18.24
C VAL A 158 -18.54 13.27 18.45
N TRP A 159 -18.80 14.45 19.02
CA TRP A 159 -17.76 15.34 19.53
C TRP A 159 -17.31 14.86 20.91
N THR A 160 -16.01 14.73 21.12
CA THR A 160 -15.47 14.16 22.34
C THR A 160 -14.18 14.84 22.76
N ARG A 161 -13.94 14.92 24.07
CA ARG A 161 -12.66 15.39 24.60
C ARG A 161 -11.52 14.41 24.32
N ILE A 162 -11.81 13.15 23.96
CA ILE A 162 -10.80 12.13 23.66
C ILE A 162 -9.83 12.60 22.56
N ASN A 163 -10.33 13.19 21.48
CA ASN A 163 -9.54 13.74 20.37
C ASN A 163 -9.50 15.28 20.37
N SER A 164 -9.59 15.85 21.55
CA SER A 164 -9.62 17.28 21.77
C SER A 164 -10.79 18.07 21.20
N GLU A 165 -11.88 17.41 20.84
CA GLU A 165 -12.97 18.02 20.07
C GLU A 165 -12.50 18.70 18.77
N GLU A 166 -11.41 18.21 18.18
CA GLU A 166 -10.87 18.76 16.92
C GLU A 166 -11.67 18.26 15.70
N TRP A 167 -12.18 17.03 15.74
CA TRP A 167 -13.04 16.46 14.71
C TRP A 167 -14.14 15.57 15.32
N PRO A 168 -15.28 15.37 14.63
CA PRO A 168 -16.27 14.41 15.10
C PRO A 168 -15.83 12.97 14.85
N VAL A 169 -16.24 12.06 15.73
CA VAL A 169 -15.95 10.62 15.61
C VAL A 169 -17.21 9.91 15.09
N PRO A 170 -17.20 9.34 13.88
CA PRO A 170 -18.33 8.60 13.34
C PRO A 170 -18.48 7.24 14.02
N LEU A 171 -19.64 6.97 14.64
CA LEU A 171 -19.90 5.75 15.41
C LEU A 171 -21.28 5.15 15.10
N PRO A 172 -21.42 3.82 15.18
CA PRO A 172 -22.74 3.20 15.20
C PRO A 172 -23.61 3.79 16.34
N ARG A 173 -24.89 4.04 16.05
CA ARG A 173 -25.83 4.65 17.01
C ARG A 173 -26.06 3.83 18.28
N THR A 174 -25.77 2.53 18.22
CA THR A 174 -26.01 1.57 19.30
C THR A 174 -24.79 1.35 20.20
N THR A 175 -23.70 2.09 19.99
CA THR A 175 -22.47 1.95 20.78
C THR A 175 -21.91 3.30 21.23
N SER A 176 -20.85 3.27 22.03
CA SER A 176 -20.12 4.44 22.53
C SER A 176 -18.61 4.17 22.58
N LEU A 177 -17.80 5.23 22.59
CA LEU A 177 -16.36 5.11 22.80
C LEU A 177 -16.03 4.49 24.16
N SER A 178 -16.86 4.71 25.18
CA SER A 178 -16.69 4.10 26.50
C SER A 178 -16.86 2.58 26.45
N HIS A 179 -17.84 2.05 25.72
CA HIS A 179 -18.00 0.60 25.54
C HIS A 179 -16.79 -0.02 24.83
N ILE A 180 -16.31 0.64 23.77
CA ILE A 180 -15.13 0.22 23.01
C ILE A 180 -13.89 0.25 23.92
N ARG A 181 -13.67 1.34 24.65
CA ARG A 181 -12.54 1.50 25.59
C ARG A 181 -12.52 0.39 26.62
N VAL A 182 -13.65 0.10 27.26
CA VAL A 182 -13.76 -0.92 28.31
C VAL A 182 -13.47 -2.32 27.75
N GLU A 183 -13.97 -2.64 26.56
CA GLU A 183 -13.65 -3.92 25.92
C GLU A 183 -12.16 -4.07 25.64
N LEU A 184 -11.54 -3.06 25.05
CA LEU A 184 -10.12 -3.08 24.73
C LEU A 184 -9.25 -3.18 25.99
N LEU A 185 -9.59 -2.43 27.05
CA LEU A 185 -8.93 -2.51 28.36
C LEU A 185 -9.05 -3.92 28.97
N ASN A 186 -10.23 -4.54 28.89
CA ASN A 186 -10.45 -5.90 29.38
C ASN A 186 -9.71 -6.97 28.57
N MET A 187 -9.37 -6.68 27.31
CA MET A 187 -8.48 -7.52 26.51
C MET A 187 -7.00 -7.30 26.83
N GLY A 188 -6.65 -6.27 27.62
CA GLY A 188 -5.28 -5.94 28.01
C GLY A 188 -4.60 -4.88 27.14
N ALA A 189 -5.34 -4.23 26.24
CA ALA A 189 -4.80 -3.12 25.45
C ALA A 189 -4.52 -1.90 26.34
N GLN A 190 -3.42 -1.20 26.07
CA GLN A 190 -3.10 0.08 26.72
C GLN A 190 -3.09 1.22 25.71
N TYR A 191 -2.38 1.03 24.61
CA TYR A 191 -2.31 1.99 23.50
C TYR A 191 -2.90 1.33 22.27
N VAL A 192 -3.84 2.02 21.63
CA VAL A 192 -4.48 1.53 20.41
C VAL A 192 -4.40 2.57 19.32
N TRP A 193 -4.24 2.09 18.09
CA TRP A 193 -4.55 2.90 16.92
C TRP A 193 -5.94 2.54 16.41
N LEU A 194 -6.79 3.55 16.32
CA LEU A 194 -8.14 3.47 15.80
C LEU A 194 -8.32 4.62 14.82
N ASP A 195 -8.49 4.33 13.54
CA ASP A 195 -8.58 5.31 12.44
C ASP A 195 -9.53 6.48 12.73
N VAL A 196 -10.74 6.21 13.22
CA VAL A 196 -11.75 7.24 13.52
C VAL A 196 -11.34 8.22 14.64
N LEU A 197 -10.39 7.82 15.48
CA LEU A 197 -9.84 8.64 16.57
C LEU A 197 -8.44 9.16 16.29
N CYS A 198 -7.63 8.46 15.51
CA CYS A 198 -6.23 8.81 15.30
C CYS A 198 -6.01 9.63 14.02
N LEU A 199 -6.95 9.58 13.08
CA LEU A 199 -7.00 10.43 11.89
C LEU A 199 -8.14 11.44 11.99
N ARG A 200 -7.91 12.64 11.46
CA ARG A 200 -8.97 13.65 11.28
C ARG A 200 -10.08 13.11 10.39
N GLN A 201 -11.32 13.31 10.82
CA GLN A 201 -12.52 12.90 10.09
C GLN A 201 -13.21 14.10 9.44
N ARG A 202 -14.11 13.84 8.50
CA ARG A 202 -14.93 14.88 7.86
C ARG A 202 -15.85 15.56 8.89
N GLY A 203 -16.26 16.80 8.62
CA GLY A 203 -17.23 17.51 9.47
C GLY A 203 -16.61 18.32 10.61
N GLY A 204 -15.36 18.77 10.46
CA GLY A 204 -14.73 19.69 11.40
C GLY A 204 -15.52 20.98 11.61
N ARG A 205 -15.43 21.59 12.81
CA ARG A 205 -16.17 22.83 13.18
C ARG A 205 -15.72 24.06 12.38
N LEU A 206 -14.46 24.09 11.98
CA LEU A 206 -13.82 25.23 11.33
C LEU A 206 -13.59 24.95 9.85
N ALA A 207 -13.65 25.98 9.01
CA ALA A 207 -13.41 25.84 7.57
C ALA A 207 -12.00 25.30 7.25
N GLU A 208 -11.02 25.62 8.09
CA GLU A 208 -9.64 25.14 7.98
C GLU A 208 -9.46 23.66 8.36
N ALA A 209 -10.40 23.08 9.13
CA ALA A 209 -10.32 21.68 9.56
C ALA A 209 -10.34 20.69 8.39
N ASP A 210 -11.10 21.00 7.32
CA ASP A 210 -11.10 20.17 6.11
C ASP A 210 -9.79 20.27 5.32
N ALA A 211 -9.14 21.43 5.33
CA ALA A 211 -7.83 21.60 4.70
C ALA A 211 -6.75 20.86 5.48
N GLU A 212 -6.77 20.93 6.81
CA GLU A 212 -5.88 20.16 7.69
C GLU A 212 -6.08 18.66 7.53
N ARG A 213 -7.34 18.21 7.49
CA ARG A 213 -7.69 16.80 7.22
C ARG A 213 -7.14 16.36 5.87
N ALA A 214 -7.36 17.14 4.81
CA ALA A 214 -6.86 16.80 3.48
C ALA A 214 -5.33 16.74 3.45
N ALA A 215 -4.64 17.66 4.14
CA ALA A 215 -3.18 17.66 4.26
C ALA A 215 -2.68 16.45 5.07
N GLU A 216 -3.37 16.08 6.14
CA GLU A 216 -3.09 14.89 6.94
C GLU A 216 -3.29 13.61 6.13
N TRP A 217 -4.44 13.46 5.47
CA TRP A 217 -4.76 12.29 4.65
C TRP A 217 -3.82 12.11 3.47
N ARG A 218 -3.29 13.20 2.92
CA ARG A 218 -2.31 13.17 1.82
C ARG A 218 -1.10 12.29 2.13
N LEU A 219 -0.67 12.23 3.39
CA LEU A 219 0.44 11.41 3.87
C LEU A 219 -0.03 10.19 4.65
N ASP A 220 -0.95 10.40 5.59
CA ASP A 220 -1.23 9.42 6.64
C ASP A 220 -2.12 8.29 6.12
N VAL A 221 -3.06 8.56 5.20
CA VAL A 221 -3.94 7.52 4.62
C VAL A 221 -3.17 6.46 3.83
N PRO A 222 -2.22 6.80 2.93
CA PRO A 222 -1.38 5.80 2.26
C PRO A 222 -0.49 4.98 3.22
N THR A 223 -0.11 5.56 4.35
CA THR A 223 0.88 4.97 5.27
C THR A 223 0.26 4.21 6.44
N ILE A 224 -1.08 4.25 6.61
CA ILE A 224 -1.75 3.58 7.75
C ILE A 224 -1.45 2.10 7.84
N GLY A 225 -1.29 1.43 6.70
CA GLY A 225 -1.13 0.00 6.69
C GLY A 225 0.05 -0.45 7.53
N LYS A 226 1.07 0.42 7.71
CA LYS A 226 2.27 0.16 8.52
C LYS A 226 1.94 -0.31 9.91
N ILE A 227 0.85 0.18 10.50
CA ILE A 227 0.47 -0.24 11.85
C ILE A 227 -0.09 -1.66 11.89
N TYR A 228 -0.66 -2.16 10.79
CA TYR A 228 -1.28 -3.47 10.66
C TYR A 228 -0.31 -4.57 10.21
N GLN A 229 0.69 -4.30 9.37
CA GLN A 229 1.63 -5.35 8.89
C GLN A 229 2.72 -5.75 9.90
N ARG A 230 2.64 -5.31 11.16
CA ARG A 230 3.64 -5.60 12.17
C ARG A 230 3.50 -7.04 12.67
N TRP A 231 4.61 -7.78 12.64
CA TRP A 231 4.65 -9.18 13.08
C TRP A 231 4.12 -9.39 14.51
N GLN A 232 4.43 -8.46 15.41
CA GLN A 232 4.10 -8.54 16.85
C GLN A 232 2.86 -7.75 17.25
N ALA A 233 2.20 -7.04 16.32
CA ALA A 233 1.03 -6.26 16.67
C ALA A 233 -0.20 -7.17 16.86
N THR A 234 -0.97 -6.88 17.90
CA THR A 234 -2.30 -7.46 18.09
C THR A 234 -3.34 -6.56 17.44
N CYS A 235 -4.14 -7.12 16.55
CA CYS A 235 -5.26 -6.44 15.92
C CYS A 235 -6.60 -6.89 16.50
N ILE A 236 -7.40 -5.95 16.96
CA ILE A 236 -8.76 -6.22 17.44
C ILE A 236 -9.73 -5.95 16.30
N ILE A 237 -10.52 -6.95 15.91
CA ILE A 237 -11.37 -6.88 14.72
C ILE A 237 -12.85 -6.84 15.09
N TYR A 238 -13.53 -5.75 14.73
CA TYR A 238 -14.98 -5.63 14.77
C TYR A 238 -15.58 -5.92 13.38
N PHE A 239 -16.08 -7.13 13.17
CA PHE A 239 -16.49 -7.60 11.83
C PHE A 239 -17.75 -6.93 11.26
N ASN A 240 -18.63 -6.43 12.14
CA ASN A 240 -19.97 -5.95 11.77
C ASN A 240 -20.16 -4.44 11.98
N GLY A 241 -19.11 -3.74 12.38
CA GLY A 241 -19.18 -2.34 12.80
C GLY A 241 -18.45 -2.14 14.12
N LEU A 242 -17.70 -1.04 14.21
CA LEU A 242 -16.94 -0.67 15.41
C LEU A 242 -17.82 -0.72 16.67
N GLY A 243 -17.39 -1.44 17.70
CA GLY A 243 -18.13 -1.56 18.96
C GLY A 243 -19.40 -2.41 18.92
N LEU A 244 -19.71 -3.08 17.80
CA LEU A 244 -20.88 -3.94 17.66
C LEU A 244 -20.59 -5.42 17.93
N PRO A 245 -21.60 -6.21 18.35
CA PRO A 245 -21.45 -7.64 18.53
C PRO A 245 -21.08 -8.40 17.24
N LEU A 246 -20.37 -9.52 17.42
CA LEU A 246 -20.07 -10.45 16.35
C LEU A 246 -21.28 -11.33 16.03
N ASP A 247 -22.01 -10.95 14.99
CA ASP A 247 -23.02 -11.72 14.28
C ASP A 247 -22.38 -12.51 13.13
N THR A 248 -22.62 -13.82 13.09
CA THR A 248 -22.12 -14.75 12.08
C THR A 248 -23.24 -15.34 11.22
N THR A 249 -24.43 -14.74 11.25
CA THR A 249 -25.55 -15.17 10.43
C THR A 249 -25.21 -15.01 8.93
N PRO A 250 -25.68 -15.93 8.07
CA PRO A 250 -25.38 -15.86 6.64
C PRO A 250 -25.74 -14.51 5.98
N ALA A 251 -26.84 -13.88 6.43
CA ALA A 251 -27.26 -12.57 5.95
C ALA A 251 -26.19 -11.50 6.22
N VAL A 252 -25.66 -11.44 7.44
CA VAL A 252 -24.62 -10.47 7.82
C VAL A 252 -23.30 -10.77 7.11
N LEU A 253 -22.88 -12.03 7.03
CA LEU A 253 -21.65 -12.41 6.34
C LEU A 253 -21.65 -12.06 4.84
N SER A 254 -22.82 -12.06 4.21
CA SER A 254 -23.00 -11.66 2.81
C SER A 254 -23.10 -10.15 2.58
N SER A 255 -23.19 -9.36 3.66
CA SER A 255 -23.33 -7.90 3.57
C SER A 255 -22.09 -7.26 2.95
N PRO A 256 -22.22 -6.32 2.00
CA PRO A 256 -21.08 -5.51 1.51
C PRO A 256 -20.38 -4.71 2.62
N GLN A 257 -21.07 -4.47 3.73
CA GLN A 257 -20.56 -3.79 4.91
C GLN A 257 -19.81 -4.72 5.86
N HIS A 258 -19.90 -6.04 5.70
CA HIS A 258 -19.14 -6.97 6.53
C HIS A 258 -17.64 -6.83 6.27
N TRP A 259 -16.83 -6.92 7.31
CA TRP A 259 -15.38 -6.71 7.25
C TRP A 259 -14.72 -7.51 6.13
N CYS A 260 -14.99 -8.82 6.00
CA CYS A 260 -14.38 -9.65 4.95
C CYS A 260 -14.66 -9.20 3.52
N ASN A 261 -15.70 -8.39 3.29
CA ASN A 261 -16.13 -7.96 1.97
C ASN A 261 -15.66 -6.54 1.63
N ARG A 262 -15.01 -5.82 2.55
CA ARG A 262 -14.58 -4.43 2.36
C ARG A 262 -13.17 -4.35 1.77
N ALA A 263 -12.96 -3.48 0.79
CA ALA A 263 -11.66 -3.28 0.13
C ALA A 263 -10.60 -2.84 1.13
N TRP A 264 -10.93 -1.83 1.94
CA TRP A 264 -10.02 -1.22 2.91
C TRP A 264 -9.49 -2.20 3.95
N THR A 265 -10.33 -3.14 4.41
CA THR A 265 -9.93 -4.12 5.44
C THR A 265 -8.92 -5.16 4.94
N LEU A 266 -8.75 -5.27 3.61
CA LEU A 266 -7.84 -6.25 3.04
C LEU A 266 -6.37 -5.97 3.42
N GLN A 267 -5.99 -4.68 3.49
CA GLN A 267 -4.68 -4.26 3.95
C GLN A 267 -4.50 -4.32 5.48
N GLU A 268 -5.59 -4.50 6.24
CA GLU A 268 -5.60 -4.52 7.71
C GLU A 268 -5.51 -5.95 8.29
N GLY A 269 -5.31 -6.95 7.42
CA GLY A 269 -5.15 -8.34 7.82
C GLY A 269 -3.82 -8.59 8.56
N CYS A 270 -3.84 -8.50 9.89
CA CYS A 270 -2.69 -8.78 10.75
C CYS A 270 -2.48 -10.28 10.98
N ARG A 271 -1.25 -10.71 11.27
CA ARG A 271 -0.95 -12.10 11.69
C ARG A 271 -1.52 -12.41 13.07
N GLY A 272 -1.33 -11.51 14.03
CA GLY A 272 -1.96 -11.55 15.36
C GLY A 272 -3.27 -10.79 15.38
N TRP A 273 -4.38 -11.46 15.67
CA TRP A 273 -5.68 -10.81 15.80
C TRP A 273 -6.58 -11.48 16.82
N LEU A 274 -7.54 -10.73 17.34
CA LEU A 274 -8.60 -11.21 18.23
C LEU A 274 -9.95 -10.63 17.76
N PRO A 275 -11.04 -11.44 17.78
CA PRO A 275 -12.36 -10.92 17.48
C PRO A 275 -12.89 -10.06 18.64
N ALA A 276 -13.46 -8.91 18.32
CA ALA A 276 -14.23 -8.11 19.25
C ALA A 276 -15.74 -8.34 19.12
N GLY A 277 -16.51 -7.83 20.08
CA GLY A 277 -17.95 -7.97 20.12
C GLY A 277 -18.40 -9.40 20.44
N ILE A 278 -17.55 -10.21 21.05
CA ILE A 278 -17.90 -11.59 21.43
C ILE A 278 -18.93 -11.54 22.56
N ASP A 279 -20.09 -12.14 22.31
CA ASP A 279 -21.13 -12.40 23.29
C ASP A 279 -20.96 -13.82 23.84
N PRO A 280 -20.57 -14.00 25.13
CA PRO A 280 -20.42 -15.32 25.72
C PRO A 280 -21.70 -16.15 25.73
N SER A 281 -22.88 -15.51 25.65
CA SER A 281 -24.17 -16.20 25.58
C SER A 281 -24.47 -16.79 24.18
N ARG A 282 -23.72 -16.36 23.16
CA ARG A 282 -23.85 -16.78 21.76
C ARG A 282 -22.50 -17.32 21.28
N PRO A 283 -22.11 -18.54 21.70
CA PRO A 283 -20.82 -19.10 21.33
C PRO A 283 -20.72 -19.25 19.81
N ILE A 284 -19.62 -18.79 19.25
CA ILE A 284 -19.32 -18.88 17.83
C ILE A 284 -18.56 -20.19 17.59
N GLY A 285 -19.00 -20.96 16.59
CA GLY A 285 -18.39 -22.23 16.25
C GLY A 285 -16.93 -22.06 15.80
N HIS A 286 -16.08 -22.98 16.23
CA HIS A 286 -14.66 -23.01 15.84
C HIS A 286 -14.46 -23.03 14.31
N ASP A 287 -15.39 -23.61 13.56
CA ASP A 287 -15.34 -23.68 12.10
C ASP A 287 -15.42 -22.30 11.43
N PHE A 288 -16.12 -21.34 12.04
CA PHE A 288 -16.16 -19.97 11.55
C PHE A 288 -14.75 -19.35 11.57
N PHE A 289 -14.08 -19.44 12.73
CA PHE A 289 -12.73 -18.90 12.90
C PHE A 289 -11.71 -19.64 12.04
N ARG A 290 -11.83 -20.97 11.88
CA ARG A 290 -11.00 -21.74 10.96
C ARG A 290 -11.17 -21.27 9.52
N GLY A 291 -12.41 -21.12 9.04
CA GLY A 291 -12.67 -20.66 7.68
C GLY A 291 -12.17 -19.22 7.43
N LEU A 292 -12.24 -18.37 8.46
CA LEU A 292 -11.71 -17.00 8.41
C LEU A 292 -10.17 -17.01 8.36
N ASP A 293 -9.53 -17.86 9.15
CA ASP A 293 -8.09 -18.09 9.11
C ASP A 293 -7.62 -18.68 7.80
N GLU A 294 -8.35 -19.60 7.18
CA GLU A 294 -8.03 -20.15 5.86
C GLU A 294 -8.11 -19.07 4.77
N ARG A 295 -9.20 -18.30 4.75
CA ARG A 295 -9.36 -17.16 3.82
C ARG A 295 -8.29 -16.10 4.03
N ARG A 296 -7.92 -15.80 5.28
CA ARG A 296 -6.85 -14.87 5.61
C ARG A 296 -5.47 -15.44 5.29
N GLY A 297 -5.25 -16.73 5.52
CA GLY A 297 -4.02 -17.45 5.22
C GLY A 297 -3.69 -17.35 3.74
N GLN A 298 -4.70 -17.50 2.88
CA GLN A 298 -4.60 -17.20 1.45
C GLN A 298 -4.12 -15.75 1.25
N LEU A 299 -4.80 -14.76 1.81
CA LEU A 299 -4.42 -13.35 1.67
C LEU A 299 -2.99 -13.03 2.16
N THR A 300 -2.58 -13.57 3.31
CA THR A 300 -1.24 -13.34 3.89
C THR A 300 -0.12 -14.10 3.19
N GLY A 301 -0.43 -15.25 2.56
CA GLY A 301 0.51 -16.02 1.75
C GLY A 301 0.71 -15.43 0.35
N PHE A 302 -0.21 -14.58 -0.10
CA PHE A 302 -0.20 -13.90 -1.40
C PHE A 302 0.19 -12.42 -1.33
N LEU A 303 0.47 -11.86 -0.15
CA LEU A 303 0.98 -10.49 -0.04
C LEU A 303 2.24 -10.35 -0.91
N CYS A 304 2.30 -9.28 -1.72
CA CYS A 304 3.27 -9.04 -2.79
C CYS A 304 3.07 -9.77 -4.13
N ASN A 305 1.87 -10.31 -4.44
CA ASN A 305 1.59 -10.88 -5.76
C ASN A 305 0.38 -10.26 -6.47
N LEU A 306 0.30 -10.43 -7.80
CA LEU A 306 -0.85 -9.96 -8.59
C LEU A 306 -2.16 -10.69 -8.31
N GLU A 307 -2.13 -11.90 -7.75
CA GLU A 307 -3.36 -12.60 -7.36
C GLU A 307 -4.11 -11.85 -6.25
N SER A 308 -3.41 -11.04 -5.44
CA SER A 308 -4.04 -10.14 -4.48
C SER A 308 -5.01 -9.14 -5.13
N ALA A 309 -4.81 -8.76 -6.39
CA ALA A 309 -5.75 -7.92 -7.13
C ALA A 309 -7.10 -8.61 -7.36
N VAL A 310 -7.12 -9.94 -7.48
CA VAL A 310 -8.35 -10.74 -7.60
C VAL A 310 -9.19 -10.63 -6.34
N PHE A 311 -8.55 -10.71 -5.16
CA PHE A 311 -9.23 -10.52 -3.89
C PHE A 311 -9.72 -9.08 -3.68
N MET A 312 -9.01 -8.10 -4.24
CA MET A 312 -9.43 -6.69 -4.20
C MET A 312 -10.64 -6.42 -5.11
N ARG A 313 -10.70 -7.06 -6.29
CA ARG A 313 -11.78 -6.87 -7.28
C ARG A 313 -13.15 -7.11 -6.66
N ASP A 314 -13.30 -8.22 -5.96
CA ASP A 314 -14.61 -8.69 -5.48
C ASP A 314 -15.05 -7.99 -4.17
N ARG A 315 -14.26 -7.01 -3.68
CA ARG A 315 -14.53 -6.28 -2.45
C ARG A 315 -15.25 -4.95 -2.69
N PHE A 316 -16.16 -4.64 -1.78
CA PHE A 316 -16.89 -3.38 -1.72
C PHE A 316 -15.98 -2.23 -1.27
N CYS A 317 -16.00 -1.13 -2.03
CA CYS A 317 -15.33 0.12 -1.71
C CYS A 317 -16.31 1.29 -1.79
N SER A 318 -16.04 2.36 -1.03
CA SER A 318 -16.81 3.60 -1.17
C SER A 318 -16.37 4.35 -2.43
N THR A 319 -15.08 4.26 -2.75
CA THR A 319 -14.48 4.80 -3.97
C THR A 319 -13.49 3.81 -4.56
N GLU A 320 -13.29 3.82 -5.88
CA GLU A 320 -12.25 2.99 -6.52
C GLU A 320 -10.83 3.41 -6.08
N LEU A 321 -10.64 4.64 -5.58
CA LEU A 321 -9.38 5.06 -4.97
C LEU A 321 -9.04 4.22 -3.73
N ASP A 322 -10.05 3.70 -3.00
CA ASP A 322 -9.83 2.87 -1.82
C ASP A 322 -9.14 1.55 -2.21
N LYS A 323 -9.51 0.97 -3.36
CA LYS A 323 -8.87 -0.24 -3.90
C LYS A 323 -7.44 0.04 -4.33
N ILE A 324 -7.21 1.15 -5.05
CA ILE A 324 -5.86 1.54 -5.48
C ILE A 324 -4.94 1.78 -4.28
N ALA A 325 -5.41 2.53 -3.27
CA ALA A 325 -4.65 2.78 -2.05
C ALA A 325 -4.37 1.48 -1.27
N GLY A 326 -5.37 0.60 -1.14
CA GLY A 326 -5.19 -0.70 -0.49
C GLY A 326 -4.19 -1.60 -1.23
N LEU A 327 -4.19 -1.58 -2.57
CA LEU A 327 -3.23 -2.34 -3.38
C LEU A 327 -1.80 -1.85 -3.20
N ALA A 328 -1.57 -0.54 -3.12
CA ALA A 328 -0.24 0.03 -2.86
C ALA A 328 0.41 -0.60 -1.63
N TYR A 329 -0.40 -0.76 -0.57
CA TYR A 329 0.07 -1.33 0.67
C TYR A 329 0.26 -2.87 0.62
N ILE A 330 -0.65 -3.59 -0.05
CA ILE A 330 -0.56 -5.03 -0.28
C ILE A 330 0.66 -5.41 -1.12
N PHE A 331 1.03 -4.55 -2.06
CA PHE A 331 2.20 -4.71 -2.92
C PHE A 331 3.51 -4.28 -2.25
N GLN A 332 3.48 -3.86 -0.98
CA GLN A 332 4.66 -3.44 -0.19
C GLN A 332 5.54 -2.44 -0.93
N THR A 333 4.91 -1.45 -1.57
CA THR A 333 5.64 -0.41 -2.31
C THR A 333 6.44 0.46 -1.35
N ARG A 334 7.76 0.55 -1.57
CA ARG A 334 8.64 1.38 -0.73
C ARG A 334 8.25 2.84 -0.74
N THR A 335 7.94 3.36 -1.93
CA THR A 335 7.37 4.69 -2.14
C THR A 335 5.88 4.57 -2.39
N LEU A 336 5.09 5.57 -2.02
CA LEU A 336 3.62 5.53 -2.17
C LEU A 336 3.13 6.76 -2.93
N PRO A 337 2.09 6.65 -3.77
CA PRO A 337 1.41 7.84 -4.25
C PRO A 337 0.72 8.56 -3.09
N VAL A 338 0.70 9.89 -3.12
CA VAL A 338 -0.09 10.67 -2.15
C VAL A 338 -1.58 10.43 -2.35
N TYR A 339 -2.35 10.43 -1.25
CA TYR A 339 -3.80 10.28 -1.34
C TYR A 339 -4.49 11.64 -1.52
N SER A 340 -5.46 11.69 -2.43
CA SER A 340 -6.34 12.85 -2.58
C SER A 340 -7.68 12.38 -3.12
N GLU A 341 -8.74 12.74 -2.42
CA GLU A 341 -10.12 12.41 -2.79
C GLU A 341 -10.53 13.02 -4.15
N ARG A 342 -9.76 14.02 -4.63
CA ARG A 342 -10.01 14.71 -5.90
C ARG A 342 -9.23 14.11 -7.07
N THR A 343 -8.32 13.18 -6.82
CA THR A 343 -7.51 12.57 -7.87
C THR A 343 -8.38 11.67 -8.73
N PRO A 344 -8.40 11.84 -10.07
CA PRO A 344 -9.09 10.91 -10.96
C PRO A 344 -8.56 9.48 -10.78
N VAL A 345 -9.46 8.50 -10.81
CA VAL A 345 -9.12 7.07 -10.58
C VAL A 345 -7.96 6.61 -11.47
N GLU A 346 -8.04 6.90 -12.78
CA GLU A 346 -6.99 6.53 -13.73
C GLU A 346 -5.65 7.20 -13.42
N HIS A 347 -5.67 8.45 -12.96
CA HIS A 347 -4.45 9.14 -12.57
C HIS A 347 -3.82 8.52 -11.30
N ALA A 348 -4.65 8.15 -10.31
CA ALA A 348 -4.17 7.46 -9.11
C ALA A 348 -3.56 6.09 -9.44
N TRP A 349 -4.16 5.37 -10.39
CA TRP A 349 -3.65 4.09 -10.87
C TRP A 349 -2.27 4.23 -11.54
N LEU A 350 -2.11 5.20 -12.44
CA LEU A 350 -0.81 5.49 -13.08
C LEU A 350 0.25 5.91 -12.07
N LEU A 351 -0.12 6.70 -11.05
CA LEU A 351 0.79 7.05 -9.96
C LEU A 351 1.19 5.81 -9.15
N LEU A 352 0.28 4.87 -8.89
CA LEU A 352 0.62 3.61 -8.24
C LEU A 352 1.60 2.78 -9.08
N LEU A 353 1.34 2.60 -10.38
CA LEU A 353 2.23 1.87 -11.30
C LEU A 353 3.68 2.40 -11.31
N LYS A 354 3.84 3.72 -11.23
CA LYS A 354 5.16 4.36 -11.07
C LYS A 354 5.86 3.93 -9.77
N ASN A 355 5.10 3.78 -8.68
CA ASN A 355 5.61 3.45 -7.35
C ASN A 355 5.79 1.94 -7.09
N LEU A 356 5.24 1.08 -7.95
CA LEU A 356 5.43 -0.37 -7.83
C LEU A 356 6.91 -0.75 -7.91
N GLN A 357 7.25 -1.85 -7.24
CA GLN A 357 8.53 -2.52 -7.47
C GLN A 357 8.66 -2.95 -8.94
N GLU A 358 9.89 -2.96 -9.44
CA GLU A 358 10.19 -3.16 -10.86
C GLU A 358 9.65 -4.53 -11.36
N ASP A 359 9.73 -5.57 -10.52
CA ASP A 359 9.23 -6.91 -10.86
C ASP A 359 7.71 -6.93 -11.04
N LEU A 360 6.98 -6.35 -10.09
CA LEU A 360 5.51 -6.30 -10.15
C LEU A 360 5.05 -5.44 -11.33
N ARG A 361 5.76 -4.34 -11.58
CA ARG A 361 5.55 -3.47 -12.73
C ARG A 361 5.74 -4.24 -14.05
N THR A 362 6.79 -5.06 -14.14
CA THR A 362 7.08 -5.93 -15.29
C THR A 362 5.97 -6.96 -15.50
N GLN A 363 5.50 -7.61 -14.42
CA GLN A 363 4.42 -8.59 -14.50
C GLN A 363 3.13 -7.96 -15.04
N ILE A 364 2.74 -6.77 -14.57
CA ILE A 364 1.56 -6.05 -15.09
C ILE A 364 1.75 -5.72 -16.57
N PHE A 365 2.91 -5.17 -16.93
CA PHE A 365 3.23 -4.81 -18.31
C PHE A 365 3.16 -6.00 -19.27
N PHE A 366 3.54 -7.22 -18.82
CA PHE A 366 3.50 -8.42 -19.66
C PHE A 366 2.12 -9.04 -19.75
N GLN A 367 1.37 -9.05 -18.65
CA GLN A 367 0.13 -9.81 -18.52
C GLN A 367 -1.11 -9.04 -18.98
N TYR A 368 -1.05 -7.71 -19.00
CA TYR A 368 -2.19 -6.85 -19.30
C TYR A 368 -1.89 -5.92 -20.47
N ALA A 369 -2.65 -6.07 -21.55
CA ALA A 369 -2.50 -5.23 -22.72
C ALA A 369 -3.09 -3.81 -22.48
N PRO A 370 -2.43 -2.75 -22.99
CA PRO A 370 -3.01 -1.41 -22.97
C PRO A 370 -4.28 -1.36 -23.83
N ALA A 371 -5.30 -0.66 -23.33
CA ALA A 371 -6.56 -0.49 -24.08
C ALA A 371 -6.46 0.59 -25.16
N THR A 372 -5.64 1.60 -24.89
CA THR A 372 -5.52 2.78 -25.73
C THR A 372 -4.29 2.67 -26.61
N PRO A 373 -4.38 3.16 -27.86
CA PRO A 373 -3.22 3.25 -28.70
C PRO A 373 -2.07 4.08 -28.06
N PHE A 374 -0.89 3.46 -27.98
CA PHE A 374 0.42 4.03 -27.65
C PHE A 374 0.60 4.30 -26.15
N GLU A 375 -0.34 3.82 -25.35
CA GLU A 375 -0.21 3.76 -23.91
C GLU A 375 0.66 2.58 -23.47
N ILE A 376 1.39 2.78 -22.37
CA ILE A 376 2.18 1.71 -21.76
C ILE A 376 1.31 0.82 -20.88
N TRP A 377 0.35 1.43 -20.21
CA TRP A 377 -0.37 0.80 -19.11
C TRP A 377 -1.78 0.39 -19.50
N VAL A 378 -2.21 -0.73 -18.91
CA VAL A 378 -3.62 -1.12 -18.89
C VAL A 378 -4.42 -0.10 -18.05
N PRO A 379 -5.61 0.33 -18.49
CA PRO A 379 -6.48 1.17 -17.67
C PRO A 379 -6.94 0.48 -16.39
N TRP A 380 -7.26 1.25 -15.35
CA TRP A 380 -7.67 0.71 -14.05
C TRP A 380 -8.82 -0.30 -14.17
N GLU A 381 -9.90 0.07 -14.85
CA GLU A 381 -11.10 -0.77 -15.04
C GLU A 381 -10.74 -2.14 -15.64
N ARG A 382 -9.88 -2.16 -16.66
CA ARG A 382 -9.44 -3.41 -17.28
C ARG A 382 -8.49 -4.22 -16.41
N PHE A 383 -7.64 -3.56 -15.63
CA PHE A 383 -6.76 -4.26 -14.69
C PHE A 383 -7.57 -4.94 -13.60
N ILE A 384 -8.50 -4.21 -12.97
CA ILE A 384 -9.24 -4.72 -11.82
C ILE A 384 -10.27 -5.78 -12.22
N GLU A 385 -10.91 -5.68 -13.38
CA GLU A 385 -11.88 -6.67 -13.87
C GLU A 385 -11.22 -7.84 -14.60
N GLY A 386 -10.09 -7.58 -15.24
CA GLY A 386 -9.42 -8.50 -16.14
C GLY A 386 -8.85 -9.73 -15.44
N ARG A 387 -8.70 -10.81 -16.22
CA ARG A 387 -7.76 -11.87 -15.91
C ARG A 387 -6.52 -11.68 -16.78
N PRO A 388 -5.32 -12.06 -16.31
CA PRO A 388 -4.14 -12.08 -17.15
C PRO A 388 -4.41 -12.79 -18.48
N GLU A 389 -4.05 -12.17 -19.60
CA GLU A 389 -4.20 -12.82 -20.92
C GLU A 389 -3.13 -13.89 -21.14
N LEU A 390 -2.04 -13.85 -20.37
CA LEU A 390 -0.91 -14.77 -20.41
C LEU A 390 -0.70 -15.44 -19.04
N PRO A 391 -0.08 -16.63 -18.99
CA PRO A 391 0.12 -17.35 -17.74
C PRO A 391 0.84 -16.48 -16.70
N PHE A 392 0.45 -16.64 -15.43
CA PHE A 392 1.18 -16.03 -14.34
C PHE A 392 2.63 -16.48 -14.38
N TRP A 393 3.52 -15.55 -14.06
CA TRP A 393 4.87 -15.88 -13.67
C TRP A 393 4.78 -16.78 -12.44
N ASP A 394 5.36 -18.00 -12.50
CA ASP A 394 5.59 -18.86 -11.34
C ASP A 394 6.58 -18.13 -10.41
N SER A 395 6.08 -17.15 -9.65
CA SER A 395 6.86 -16.21 -8.84
C SER A 395 7.25 -16.90 -7.55
N ILE A 396 8.01 -17.97 -7.68
CA ILE A 396 8.65 -18.58 -6.54
C ILE A 396 9.99 -17.84 -6.38
N TRP A 397 10.09 -17.16 -5.24
CA TRP A 397 11.25 -16.49 -4.64
C TRP A 397 11.41 -14.96 -4.89
N ILE A 398 10.54 -14.17 -4.26
CA ILE A 398 10.80 -12.75 -3.90
C ILE A 398 11.75 -12.64 -2.66
N LEU A 399 12.28 -13.78 -2.18
CA LEU A 399 13.10 -13.87 -0.96
C LEU A 399 14.49 -14.49 -1.17
N ASP A 400 14.91 -14.75 -2.42
CA ASP A 400 16.24 -15.30 -2.66
C ASP A 400 17.25 -14.16 -2.88
N ASP A 401 18.35 -14.18 -2.14
CA ASP A 401 19.51 -13.28 -2.18
C ASP A 401 20.27 -13.39 -3.53
N ARG A 402 19.57 -13.36 -4.65
CA ARG A 402 20.24 -13.30 -5.95
C ARG A 402 20.97 -11.95 -6.08
N PRO A 403 22.18 -11.94 -6.66
CA PRO A 403 22.89 -10.70 -6.92
C PRO A 403 22.01 -9.76 -7.74
N LYS A 404 21.94 -8.48 -7.33
CA LYS A 404 21.28 -7.36 -8.04
C LYS A 404 21.78 -7.11 -9.48
N ASP A 405 22.70 -7.93 -9.98
CA ASP A 405 23.42 -7.71 -11.24
C ASP A 405 22.73 -8.31 -12.48
N ASP A 406 21.71 -9.16 -12.32
CA ASP A 406 20.97 -9.71 -13.46
C ASP A 406 19.81 -8.75 -13.85
N ARG A 407 20.17 -7.69 -14.57
CA ARG A 407 19.27 -6.61 -15.04
C ARG A 407 18.24 -7.11 -16.05
N GLU A 408 16.95 -7.11 -15.70
CA GLU A 408 15.85 -7.30 -16.66
C GLU A 408 14.47 -6.66 -16.36
N PRO A 409 14.15 -6.10 -15.17
CA PRO A 409 12.79 -5.62 -14.93
C PRO A 409 12.54 -4.23 -15.55
N LEU A 410 11.26 -3.88 -15.71
CA LEU A 410 10.80 -2.62 -16.29
C LEU A 410 11.13 -1.46 -15.37
N GLN A 411 12.09 -0.64 -15.76
CA GLN A 411 12.59 0.49 -14.99
C GLN A 411 12.06 1.82 -15.51
N LEU A 412 12.01 2.82 -14.64
CA LEU A 412 11.88 4.21 -15.08
C LEU A 412 13.19 4.62 -15.77
N LEU A 413 13.10 5.21 -16.96
CA LEU A 413 14.29 5.69 -17.67
C LEU A 413 15.03 6.76 -16.85
N ASN A 414 14.28 7.63 -16.18
CA ASN A 414 14.78 8.58 -15.21
C ASN A 414 14.08 8.34 -13.86
N THR A 415 14.84 7.99 -12.84
CA THR A 415 14.30 7.74 -11.50
C THR A 415 13.70 9.00 -10.86
N ASP A 416 14.12 10.20 -11.25
CA ASP A 416 13.50 11.44 -10.78
C ASP A 416 12.05 11.62 -11.29
N ASP A 417 11.67 10.95 -12.38
CA ASP A 417 10.30 10.98 -12.87
C ASP A 417 9.31 10.38 -11.89
N LEU A 418 9.76 9.56 -10.94
CA LEU A 418 8.94 9.07 -9.83
C LEU A 418 8.26 10.21 -9.08
N TYR A 419 8.95 11.34 -8.94
CA TYR A 419 8.51 12.49 -8.15
C TYR A 419 7.79 13.56 -8.97
N THR A 420 7.69 13.41 -10.28
CA THR A 420 7.02 14.38 -11.16
C THR A 420 5.53 14.09 -11.28
N ASN A 421 4.77 15.11 -11.69
CA ASN A 421 3.35 14.98 -12.02
C ASN A 421 3.14 14.28 -13.38
N ASN A 422 4.19 13.85 -14.09
CA ASN A 422 4.04 13.13 -15.34
C ASN A 422 3.49 11.72 -15.05
N PRO A 423 2.23 11.40 -15.45
CA PRO A 423 1.66 10.08 -15.20
C PRO A 423 2.26 9.01 -16.12
N GLN A 424 2.92 9.39 -17.21
CA GLN A 424 3.51 8.49 -18.19
C GLN A 424 4.98 8.84 -18.43
N PRO A 425 5.85 8.56 -17.45
CA PRO A 425 7.28 8.66 -17.69
C PRO A 425 7.72 7.63 -18.72
N ARG A 426 8.94 7.82 -19.23
CA ARG A 426 9.55 6.80 -20.09
C ARG A 426 10.00 5.64 -19.24
N TYR A 427 9.79 4.43 -19.76
CA TYR A 427 10.27 3.22 -19.15
C TYR A 427 11.30 2.55 -20.04
N CYS A 428 12.13 1.70 -19.46
CA CYS A 428 13.08 0.90 -20.22
C CYS A 428 13.24 -0.52 -19.69
N HIS A 429 13.62 -1.41 -20.60
CA HIS A 429 14.14 -2.73 -20.28
C HIS A 429 15.55 -2.89 -20.85
N GLU A 430 16.31 -3.81 -20.29
CA GLU A 430 17.53 -4.34 -20.90
C GLU A 430 17.28 -5.80 -21.26
N GLY A 431 17.68 -6.22 -22.46
CA GLY A 431 17.47 -7.58 -22.94
C GLY A 431 18.37 -7.93 -24.13
N TRP A 432 18.19 -9.11 -24.70
CA TRP A 432 18.97 -9.57 -25.86
C TRP A 432 18.27 -9.28 -27.16
N ALA A 433 18.97 -8.57 -28.05
CA ALA A 433 18.55 -8.43 -29.43
C ALA A 433 18.60 -9.78 -30.17
N ILE A 434 17.44 -10.26 -30.64
CA ILE A 434 17.35 -11.48 -31.46
C ILE A 434 17.42 -11.14 -32.95
N GLY A 435 16.78 -10.04 -33.37
CA GLY A 435 16.78 -9.56 -34.76
C GLY A 435 15.44 -9.02 -35.23
N HIS A 436 15.38 -8.57 -36.48
CA HIS A 436 14.16 -8.04 -37.07
C HIS A 436 13.19 -9.15 -37.43
N CYS A 437 11.90 -8.91 -37.29
CA CYS A 437 10.86 -9.89 -37.57
C CYS A 437 9.60 -9.25 -38.19
N ARG A 438 8.82 -10.09 -38.88
CA ARG A 438 7.51 -9.72 -39.43
C ARG A 438 6.48 -10.80 -39.13
N VAL A 439 5.22 -10.39 -39.00
CA VAL A 439 4.12 -11.34 -38.81
C VAL A 439 3.94 -12.17 -40.08
N ALA A 440 4.07 -13.48 -39.96
CA ALA A 440 3.94 -14.40 -41.10
C ALA A 440 2.47 -14.76 -41.36
N THR A 441 1.68 -14.96 -40.30
CA THR A 441 0.25 -15.24 -40.36
C THR A 441 -0.38 -15.06 -38.97
N THR A 442 -1.46 -14.29 -38.86
CA THR A 442 -2.31 -14.25 -37.66
C THR A 442 -3.42 -15.28 -37.86
N ILE A 443 -3.36 -16.44 -37.20
CA ILE A 443 -4.43 -17.44 -37.33
C ILE A 443 -5.67 -16.93 -36.59
N ARG A 444 -6.68 -16.44 -37.31
CA ARG A 444 -8.06 -16.32 -36.79
C ARG A 444 -8.59 -17.74 -36.56
N GLN A 445 -8.98 -18.08 -35.33
CA GLN A 445 -9.51 -19.42 -35.01
C GLN A 445 -11.04 -19.48 -35.18
N THR A 446 -11.47 -20.54 -35.86
CA THR A 446 -12.80 -21.13 -35.74
C THR A 446 -12.87 -21.97 -34.47
N THR A 447 -13.73 -21.54 -33.54
CA THR A 447 -14.45 -22.30 -32.49
C THR A 447 -13.73 -23.42 -31.72
N GLY A 448 -13.61 -23.22 -30.40
CA GLY A 448 -13.60 -24.26 -29.36
C GLY A 448 -12.21 -24.77 -28.95
N ASP A 449 -11.63 -24.17 -27.90
CA ASP A 449 -10.48 -24.68 -27.12
C ASP A 449 -9.04 -24.66 -27.70
N ALA A 450 -8.72 -23.82 -28.68
CA ALA A 450 -7.38 -23.84 -29.30
C ALA A 450 -6.43 -22.71 -28.82
N LYS A 451 -5.19 -23.06 -28.41
CA LYS A 451 -4.07 -22.13 -28.16
C LYS A 451 -3.84 -21.23 -29.39
N LYS A 452 -3.84 -19.90 -29.23
CA LYS A 452 -3.58 -18.94 -30.32
C LYS A 452 -2.10 -18.94 -30.66
N ASN A 453 -1.73 -19.72 -31.67
CA ASN A 453 -0.34 -19.76 -32.14
C ASN A 453 -0.05 -18.57 -33.06
N ILE A 454 0.89 -17.71 -32.67
CA ILE A 454 1.37 -16.57 -33.48
C ILE A 454 2.69 -16.94 -34.12
N ARG A 455 2.82 -16.70 -35.43
CA ARG A 455 4.04 -17.02 -36.17
C ARG A 455 4.76 -15.76 -36.65
N LEU A 456 6.01 -15.60 -36.22
CA LEU A 456 6.90 -14.52 -36.66
C LEU A 456 8.03 -15.07 -37.51
N ASN A 457 8.30 -14.44 -38.64
CA ASN A 457 9.49 -14.70 -39.44
C ASN A 457 10.60 -13.78 -38.96
N VAL A 458 11.63 -14.34 -38.36
CA VAL A 458 12.77 -13.62 -37.76
C VAL A 458 13.96 -13.71 -38.71
N ARG A 459 14.53 -12.55 -39.06
CA ARG A 459 15.76 -12.41 -39.82
C ARG A 459 16.93 -12.18 -38.87
N ARG A 460 17.86 -13.13 -38.83
CA ARG A 460 19.16 -13.02 -38.16
C ARG A 460 20.25 -12.72 -39.20
N ARG A 461 21.46 -12.32 -38.76
CA ARG A 461 22.57 -11.87 -39.63
C ARG A 461 22.91 -12.81 -40.81
N SER A 462 22.54 -14.11 -40.74
CA SER A 462 22.75 -15.08 -41.81
C SER A 462 21.60 -16.08 -42.07
N GLU A 463 20.51 -16.02 -41.31
CA GLU A 463 19.43 -17.04 -41.37
C GLU A 463 18.04 -16.43 -41.14
N SER A 464 17.04 -16.97 -41.82
CA SER A 464 15.62 -16.68 -41.54
C SER A 464 14.97 -17.89 -40.88
N SER A 465 14.34 -17.68 -39.72
CA SER A 465 13.65 -18.73 -38.97
C SER A 465 12.22 -18.30 -38.64
N SER A 466 11.34 -19.28 -38.43
CA SER A 466 9.95 -19.02 -38.03
C SER A 466 9.76 -19.42 -36.58
N LEU A 467 9.36 -18.47 -35.73
CA LEU A 467 9.08 -18.70 -34.31
C LEU A 467 7.57 -18.78 -34.09
N VAL A 468 7.14 -19.68 -33.20
CA VAL A 468 5.73 -19.90 -32.88
C VAL A 468 5.49 -19.63 -31.40
N PHE A 469 4.60 -18.70 -31.09
CA PHE A 469 4.28 -18.30 -29.72
C PHE A 469 2.93 -18.88 -29.30
N ALA A 470 2.83 -19.36 -28.08
CA ALA A 470 1.61 -19.92 -27.49
C ALA A 470 0.60 -18.85 -27.04
N GLY A 471 1.05 -17.60 -26.89
CA GLY A 471 0.20 -16.46 -26.56
C GLY A 471 0.85 -15.12 -26.88
N MET A 472 0.04 -14.06 -26.87
CA MET A 472 0.49 -12.67 -27.00
C MET A 472 -0.47 -11.71 -26.30
N THR A 473 0.10 -10.64 -25.74
CA THR A 473 -0.60 -9.41 -25.32
C THR A 473 -0.14 -8.25 -26.19
N GLY A 474 -1.05 -7.35 -26.53
CA GLY A 474 -0.78 -6.22 -27.43
C GLY A 474 -1.18 -6.50 -28.89
N LEU A 475 -0.58 -5.77 -29.83
CA LEU A 475 -0.98 -5.76 -31.24
C LEU A 475 0.24 -5.76 -32.16
N LEU A 476 0.27 -6.68 -33.12
CA LEU A 476 1.24 -6.71 -34.22
C LEU A 476 0.51 -6.60 -35.55
N LEU A 477 1.04 -5.77 -36.45
CA LEU A 477 0.52 -5.54 -37.80
C LEU A 477 1.40 -6.26 -38.83
N PRO A 478 0.82 -6.95 -39.84
CA PRO A 478 1.59 -7.68 -40.86
C PRO A 478 2.59 -6.84 -41.66
N GLU A 479 2.24 -5.57 -41.91
CA GLU A 479 3.03 -4.63 -42.70
C GLU A 479 4.17 -3.97 -41.92
N VAL A 480 4.24 -4.16 -40.60
CA VAL A 480 5.25 -3.56 -39.74
C VAL A 480 6.41 -4.53 -39.52
N GLU A 481 7.63 -3.99 -39.60
CA GLU A 481 8.84 -4.71 -39.20
C GLU A 481 9.14 -4.39 -37.72
N TYR A 482 9.24 -5.44 -36.92
CA TYR A 482 9.48 -5.35 -35.49
C TYR A 482 10.89 -5.80 -35.16
N PHE A 483 11.48 -5.26 -34.12
CA PHE A 483 12.71 -5.77 -33.52
C PHE A 483 12.33 -6.70 -32.36
N LEU A 484 12.87 -7.91 -32.36
CA LEU A 484 12.55 -8.94 -31.38
C LEU A 484 13.62 -8.98 -30.28
N ILE A 485 13.16 -8.93 -29.04
CA ILE A 485 14.01 -8.83 -27.84
C ILE A 485 13.58 -9.89 -26.83
N ALA A 486 14.54 -10.60 -26.26
CA ALA A 486 14.30 -11.63 -25.25
C ALA A 486 14.75 -11.18 -23.85
N PHE A 487 14.10 -11.72 -22.81
CA PHE A 487 14.34 -11.44 -21.39
C PHE A 487 14.35 -12.78 -20.59
N GLU A 488 15.41 -13.08 -19.84
CA GLU A 488 15.73 -14.29 -19.06
C GLU A 488 15.23 -14.07 -17.64
N LEU A 489 13.92 -14.01 -17.56
CA LEU A 489 13.21 -13.72 -16.35
C LEU A 489 13.23 -14.97 -15.45
N GLY A 490 14.26 -15.07 -14.60
CA GLY A 490 14.20 -15.78 -13.32
C GLY A 490 14.32 -17.31 -13.32
N HIS A 491 14.62 -18.02 -14.42
CA HIS A 491 14.80 -19.50 -14.37
C HIS A 491 16.09 -20.01 -15.03
N ARG A 492 16.51 -21.21 -14.55
CA ARG A 492 17.69 -21.99 -14.97
C ARG A 492 18.08 -21.74 -16.43
N LYS A 493 19.36 -21.40 -16.65
CA LYS A 493 20.06 -21.37 -17.96
C LYS A 493 19.31 -22.15 -19.04
N GLY A 494 18.68 -21.45 -19.98
CA GLY A 494 18.34 -22.05 -21.26
C GLY A 494 17.12 -21.55 -22.02
N TYR A 495 16.12 -20.88 -21.41
CA TYR A 495 14.87 -20.55 -22.12
C TYR A 495 14.14 -19.31 -21.58
N PRO A 496 14.22 -18.13 -22.24
CA PRO A 496 13.35 -17.01 -21.92
C PRO A 496 11.93 -17.29 -22.45
N PRO A 497 10.89 -17.47 -21.59
CA PRO A 497 9.54 -17.76 -22.06
C PRO A 497 8.84 -16.52 -22.65
N TRP A 498 9.42 -15.34 -22.49
CA TRP A 498 8.80 -14.06 -22.83
C TRP A 498 9.70 -13.25 -23.75
N LEU A 499 9.11 -12.77 -24.85
CA LEU A 499 9.79 -11.91 -25.81
C LEU A 499 8.94 -10.68 -26.09
N ILE A 500 9.58 -9.58 -26.49
CA ILE A 500 8.91 -8.37 -26.93
C ILE A 500 9.26 -8.13 -28.38
N ALA A 501 8.24 -8.04 -29.23
CA ALA A 501 8.39 -7.52 -30.58
C ALA A 501 8.02 -6.04 -30.57
N ILE A 502 8.97 -5.16 -30.91
CA ILE A 502 8.82 -3.70 -30.81
C ILE A 502 9.08 -2.97 -32.14
N GLU A 503 8.23 -2.02 -32.51
CA GLU A 503 8.47 -1.10 -33.62
C GLU A 503 9.48 -0.05 -33.16
N VAL A 504 10.68 -0.11 -33.75
CA VAL A 504 11.79 0.78 -33.46
C VAL A 504 11.71 2.01 -34.36
N VAL A 505 11.83 3.20 -33.75
CA VAL A 505 11.81 4.50 -34.45
C VAL A 505 13.14 5.24 -34.38
N ALA A 506 14.04 4.82 -33.50
CA ALA A 506 15.43 5.28 -33.46
C ALA A 506 16.34 4.23 -32.82
N GLU A 507 17.59 4.24 -33.26
CA GLU A 507 18.65 3.40 -32.71
C GLU A 507 19.87 4.27 -32.43
N GLU A 508 20.46 4.07 -31.25
CA GLU A 508 21.73 4.67 -30.85
C GLU A 508 22.74 3.54 -30.59
N GLU A 509 23.85 3.59 -31.31
CA GLU A 509 24.95 2.62 -31.17
C GLU A 509 25.63 2.78 -29.81
N ALA A 510 26.15 1.66 -29.28
CA ALA A 510 26.90 1.65 -28.04
C ALA A 510 28.15 2.55 -28.15
N SER A 511 28.24 3.59 -27.31
CA SER A 511 29.48 4.35 -27.17
C SER A 511 30.45 3.63 -26.23
N THR A 512 31.72 3.53 -26.62
CA THR A 512 32.80 3.06 -25.74
C THR A 512 33.23 4.20 -24.82
N SER A 513 33.11 4.00 -23.51
CA SER A 513 33.63 4.96 -22.53
C SER A 513 35.17 4.96 -22.49
N GLU A 514 35.77 6.07 -22.06
CA GLU A 514 37.23 6.19 -21.83
C GLU A 514 37.76 5.17 -20.79
N ALA A 515 36.87 4.58 -19.98
CA ALA A 515 37.18 3.55 -18.98
C ALA A 515 37.10 2.10 -19.53
N GLY A 516 36.88 1.90 -20.84
CA GLY A 516 36.89 0.57 -21.45
C GLY A 516 35.62 -0.26 -21.21
N THR A 517 34.58 0.31 -20.60
CA THR A 517 33.25 -0.33 -20.50
C THR A 517 32.46 -0.03 -21.78
N GLN A 518 32.02 -1.09 -22.46
CA GLN A 518 31.17 -1.01 -23.66
C GLN A 518 29.77 -0.55 -23.24
N GLY A 519 29.28 0.56 -23.81
CA GLY A 519 27.91 1.01 -23.60
C GLY A 519 26.88 0.01 -24.15
N LEU A 520 25.62 0.16 -23.76
CA LEU A 520 24.52 -0.63 -24.32
C LEU A 520 24.03 0.04 -25.61
N LYS A 521 23.66 -0.76 -26.62
CA LYS A 521 22.89 -0.26 -27.76
C LYS A 521 21.53 0.19 -27.23
N THR A 522 21.05 1.37 -27.60
CA THR A 522 19.72 1.85 -27.19
C THR A 522 18.79 1.89 -28.39
N VAL A 523 17.59 1.34 -28.23
CA VAL A 523 16.52 1.41 -29.23
C VAL A 523 15.30 2.10 -28.63
N GLU A 524 14.75 3.08 -29.33
CA GLU A 524 13.50 3.74 -28.95
C GLU A 524 12.35 3.08 -29.72
N GLY A 525 11.34 2.63 -28.99
CA GLY A 525 10.20 1.97 -29.58
C GLY A 525 8.86 2.59 -29.20
N VAL A 526 7.94 2.59 -30.17
CA VAL A 526 6.64 3.26 -30.06
C VAL A 526 5.49 2.28 -29.91
N ARG A 527 5.68 1.01 -30.30
CA ARG A 527 4.69 -0.06 -30.20
C ARG A 527 5.28 -1.41 -30.01
N TRP A 528 4.60 -2.23 -29.22
CA TRP A 528 5.07 -3.58 -28.95
C TRP A 528 3.93 -4.55 -28.71
N ALA A 529 4.29 -5.83 -28.80
CA ALA A 529 3.52 -6.92 -28.24
C ALA A 529 4.45 -7.81 -27.42
N VAL A 530 3.93 -8.31 -26.30
CA VAL A 530 4.61 -9.30 -25.48
C VAL A 530 4.15 -10.68 -25.94
N LEU A 531 5.11 -11.57 -26.14
CA LEU A 531 4.94 -12.88 -26.76
C LEU A 531 5.37 -13.95 -25.79
N TYR A 532 4.55 -15.00 -25.66
CA TYR A 532 4.81 -16.13 -24.77
C TYR A 532 5.19 -17.38 -25.57
N MET A 533 6.34 -17.97 -25.28
CA MET A 533 6.77 -19.25 -25.85
C MET A 533 6.34 -20.43 -24.97
N ASP A 534 5.86 -21.50 -25.60
CA ASP A 534 5.54 -22.74 -24.88
C ASP A 534 6.83 -23.36 -24.30
N LYS A 535 6.76 -23.88 -23.07
CA LYS A 535 7.90 -24.48 -22.36
C LYS A 535 8.50 -25.67 -23.12
N ASP A 536 7.72 -26.30 -24.00
CA ASP A 536 8.14 -27.44 -24.82
C ASP A 536 8.88 -27.05 -26.11
N GLN A 537 8.87 -25.77 -26.51
CA GLN A 537 9.60 -25.31 -27.69
C GLN A 537 11.05 -24.97 -27.37
N LYS A 538 11.97 -25.86 -27.77
CA LYS A 538 13.41 -25.63 -27.67
C LYS A 538 13.92 -24.82 -28.86
N VAL A 539 13.84 -23.49 -28.79
CA VAL A 539 14.58 -22.61 -29.71
C VAL A 539 15.85 -22.16 -29.00
N ALA A 540 17.02 -22.45 -29.58
CA ALA A 540 18.27 -21.86 -29.14
C ALA A 540 18.24 -20.36 -29.46
N LEU A 541 18.04 -19.55 -28.43
CA LEU A 541 18.34 -18.13 -28.43
C LEU A 541 19.73 -18.05 -27.77
N ASP A 542 20.73 -17.58 -28.51
CA ASP A 542 22.10 -17.51 -27.99
C ASP A 542 22.10 -16.62 -26.73
N SER A 543 22.24 -17.22 -25.55
CA SER A 543 22.19 -16.52 -24.26
C SER A 543 23.55 -15.87 -23.94
N GLY A 544 23.61 -14.54 -23.95
CA GLY A 544 24.78 -13.71 -23.58
C GLY A 544 24.48 -12.75 -22.42
N SER A 545 25.24 -11.66 -22.27
CA SER A 545 24.84 -10.51 -21.41
C SER A 545 23.84 -9.61 -22.16
N PRO A 546 22.88 -8.93 -21.52
CA PRO A 546 22.03 -7.95 -22.20
C PRO A 546 22.90 -6.95 -22.97
N ASP A 547 22.59 -6.75 -24.26
CA ASP A 547 23.35 -5.86 -25.15
C ASP A 547 22.53 -4.66 -25.63
N THR A 548 21.22 -4.69 -25.36
CA THR A 548 20.26 -3.73 -25.89
C THR A 548 19.35 -3.19 -24.79
N ARG A 549 19.33 -1.87 -24.64
CA ARG A 549 18.35 -1.12 -23.86
C ARG A 549 17.20 -0.69 -24.75
N VAL A 550 15.98 -0.96 -24.31
CA VAL A 550 14.74 -0.62 -25.00
C VAL A 550 14.08 0.52 -24.26
N VAL A 551 13.82 1.64 -24.91
CA VAL A 551 13.10 2.77 -24.35
C VAL A 551 11.69 2.82 -24.95
N TYR A 552 10.68 2.72 -24.10
CA TYR A 552 9.28 2.78 -24.49
C TYR A 552 8.81 4.23 -24.54
N LEU A 553 8.44 4.70 -25.73
CA LEU A 553 7.85 6.00 -25.94
C LEU A 553 6.33 5.89 -25.85
N PRO A 554 5.66 6.62 -24.94
CA PRO A 554 4.21 6.60 -24.82
C PRO A 554 3.50 7.74 -25.58
N GLY A 555 2.18 7.58 -25.75
CA GLY A 555 1.23 8.65 -26.05
C GLY A 555 1.49 9.42 -27.35
N GLU A 556 1.38 10.76 -27.27
CA GLU A 556 1.53 11.66 -28.43
C GLU A 556 2.93 11.64 -29.04
N GLU A 557 3.97 11.41 -28.24
CA GLU A 557 5.34 11.27 -28.75
C GLU A 557 5.45 10.06 -29.67
N ALA A 558 4.90 8.92 -29.22
CA ALA A 558 4.89 7.69 -30.00
C ALA A 558 4.04 7.83 -31.27
N LEU A 559 2.89 8.50 -31.16
CA LEU A 559 2.01 8.82 -32.29
C LEU A 559 2.69 9.70 -33.35
N ALA A 560 3.53 10.63 -32.93
CA ALA A 560 4.26 11.53 -33.82
C ALA A 560 5.41 10.82 -34.56
N ARG A 561 5.97 9.75 -33.98
CA ARG A 561 7.16 9.06 -34.51
C ARG A 561 6.84 7.79 -35.30
N THR A 562 5.69 7.16 -35.07
CA THR A 562 5.26 6.01 -35.89
C THR A 562 4.81 6.45 -37.28
N GLN A 563 5.22 5.70 -38.31
CA GLN A 563 4.69 5.85 -39.67
C GLN A 563 3.37 5.10 -39.90
N TYR A 564 2.98 4.23 -38.94
CA TYR A 564 1.83 3.32 -39.06
C TYR A 564 0.63 3.77 -38.20
N ARG A 565 0.56 5.06 -37.86
CA ARG A 565 -0.48 5.64 -36.99
C ARG A 565 -1.89 5.21 -37.41
N LYS A 566 -2.23 5.35 -38.69
CA LYS A 566 -3.59 5.06 -39.19
C LYS A 566 -3.94 3.58 -39.06
N GLN A 567 -2.97 2.71 -39.33
CA GLN A 567 -3.14 1.25 -39.30
C GLN A 567 -3.37 0.76 -37.87
N TYR A 568 -2.59 1.23 -36.90
CA TYR A 568 -2.82 0.89 -35.49
C TYR A 568 -4.17 1.39 -34.97
N LEU A 569 -4.55 2.62 -35.31
CA LEU A 569 -5.84 3.18 -34.89
C LEU A 569 -7.01 2.41 -35.50
N SER A 570 -6.93 2.02 -36.77
CA SER A 570 -7.96 1.21 -37.44
C SER A 570 -8.07 -0.17 -36.81
N ALA A 571 -6.95 -0.87 -36.62
CA ALA A 571 -6.94 -2.22 -36.06
C ALA A 571 -7.50 -2.26 -34.62
N LEU A 572 -7.24 -1.23 -33.81
CA LEU A 572 -7.79 -1.14 -32.45
C LEU A 572 -9.29 -0.81 -32.45
N ALA A 573 -9.78 0.04 -33.35
CA ALA A 573 -11.21 0.31 -33.50
C ALA A 573 -11.98 -0.97 -33.90
N GLU A 574 -11.44 -1.75 -34.83
CA GLU A 574 -12.01 -3.05 -35.23
C GLU A 574 -12.03 -4.05 -34.06
N THR A 575 -10.96 -4.08 -33.26
CA THR A 575 -10.87 -4.98 -32.09
C THR A 575 -11.84 -4.58 -30.98
N SER A 576 -12.11 -3.28 -30.83
CA SER A 576 -13.03 -2.73 -29.83
C SER A 576 -14.51 -2.88 -30.20
N LEU A 577 -14.82 -3.12 -31.48
CA LEU A 577 -16.19 -3.39 -31.96
C LEU A 577 -16.58 -4.88 -31.86
N ILE A 578 -15.61 -5.77 -31.63
CA ILE A 578 -15.80 -7.23 -31.57
C ILE A 578 -15.88 -7.75 -30.13
N ARG A 579 -15.45 -6.94 -29.15
CA ARG A 579 -15.60 -7.18 -27.70
C ARG A 579 -16.77 -6.37 -27.19
#